data_AF-A0A917B0I6-F1
#
_entry.id   AF-A0A917B0I6-F1
#
_cell.length_a   1.000
_cell.length_b   1.000
_cell.length_c   1.000
_cell.angle_alpha   90.00
_cell.angle_beta   90.00
_cell.angle_gamma   90.00
#
_symmetry.space_group_name_H-M   'P 1'
#
loop_
_entity.id
_entity.type
_entity.pdbx_description
1 polymer ?
#
loop_
_entity_poly.entity_id
_entity_poly.type
_entity_poly.pdbx_seq_one_letter_code
_entity_poly.pdbx_strand_id
1 'polypeptide(L)'
;MDQHSHLAWHETMEIHKLVAFQSIGIMKLKKACKDKNDPTLRNLYQQATTGLTKNLQELLAFYPMAPVPMEDHYRNELPFYAGDLLALFKTGVRNYAIAITETATPALRNVLKKHLSNVIDTHAAV
;
A
#
# COMPACT_ATOMS: atom_id res chain seq x y z
N MET A 1 -25.70 -2.99 14.11
CA MET A 1 -24.44 -3.17 13.36
C MET A 1 -24.12 -1.81 12.80
N ASP A 2 -23.22 -1.07 13.44
CA ASP A 2 -22.91 0.32 13.08
C ASP A 2 -22.25 0.38 11.70
N GLN A 3 -22.90 1.06 10.78
CA GLN A 3 -22.45 1.29 9.41
C GLN A 3 -21.56 2.53 9.43
N HIS A 4 -20.23 2.35 9.51
CA HIS A 4 -19.30 3.47 9.39
C HIS A 4 -19.55 4.22 8.07
N SER A 5 -19.91 5.51 8.14
CA SER A 5 -20.20 6.33 6.94
C SER A 5 -18.94 6.81 6.20
N HIS A 6 -17.77 6.44 6.71
CA HIS A 6 -16.45 6.92 6.28
C HIS A 6 -15.39 5.85 6.60
N LEU A 7 -14.28 5.87 5.85
CA LEU A 7 -13.12 5.02 6.06
C LEU A 7 -12.44 5.32 7.40
N ALA A 8 -11.73 4.33 7.95
CA ALA A 8 -10.85 4.60 9.08
C ALA A 8 -9.70 5.54 8.65
N TRP A 9 -9.16 6.31 9.61
CA TRP A 9 -8.08 7.27 9.33
C TRP A 9 -6.84 6.62 8.69
N HIS A 10 -6.47 5.43 9.13
CA HIS A 10 -5.32 4.71 8.58
C HIS A 10 -5.57 4.18 7.16
N GLU A 11 -6.82 3.81 6.82
CA GLU A 11 -7.21 3.39 5.47
C GLU A 11 -7.18 4.58 4.51
N THR A 12 -7.73 5.72 4.95
CA THR A 12 -7.65 6.99 4.23
C THR A 12 -6.19 7.35 3.93
N MET A 13 -5.32 7.28 4.94
CA MET A 13 -3.89 7.53 4.77
C MET A 13 -3.24 6.55 3.79
N GLU A 14 -3.61 5.27 3.82
CA GLU A 14 -3.04 4.27 2.91
C GLU A 14 -3.46 4.50 1.46
N ILE A 15 -4.72 4.83 1.22
CA ILE A 15 -5.21 5.17 -0.12
C ILE A 15 -4.43 6.38 -0.67
N HIS A 16 -4.20 7.42 0.13
CA HIS A 16 -3.37 8.57 -0.30
C HIS A 16 -1.93 8.16 -0.64
N LYS A 17 -1.32 7.29 0.18
CA LYS A 17 0.04 6.76 -0.09
C LYS A 17 0.08 5.97 -1.40
N LEU A 18 -0.90 5.09 -1.64
CA LEU A 18 -0.99 4.31 -2.87
C LEU A 18 -1.23 5.18 -4.09
N VAL A 19 -2.12 6.17 -3.99
CA VAL A 19 -2.39 7.12 -5.08
C VAL A 19 -1.14 7.92 -5.42
N ALA A 20 -0.43 8.46 -4.42
CA ALA A 20 0.82 9.18 -4.64
C ALA A 20 1.89 8.29 -5.30
N PHE A 21 2.10 7.08 -4.78
CA PHE A 21 3.06 6.12 -5.31
C PHE A 21 2.77 5.76 -6.78
N GLN A 22 1.52 5.40 -7.09
CA GLN A 22 1.13 4.99 -8.44
C GLN A 22 1.16 6.16 -9.42
N SER A 23 0.78 7.37 -9.00
CA SER A 23 0.87 8.58 -9.82
C SER A 23 2.31 8.89 -10.24
N ILE A 24 3.26 8.79 -9.31
CA ILE A 24 4.70 8.94 -9.60
C ILE A 24 5.17 7.81 -10.54
N GLY A 25 4.71 6.58 -10.32
CA GLY A 25 4.98 5.44 -11.20
C GLY A 25 4.55 5.70 -12.65
N ILE A 26 3.30 6.11 -12.85
CA ILE A 26 2.75 6.46 -14.17
C ILE A 26 3.56 7.57 -14.84
N MET A 27 3.90 8.63 -14.10
CA MET A 27 4.74 9.71 -14.63
C MET A 27 6.08 9.19 -15.14
N LYS A 28 6.76 8.35 -14.37
CA LYS A 28 8.06 7.76 -14.74
C LYS A 28 7.94 6.81 -15.93
N LEU A 29 6.92 5.95 -15.96
CA LEU A 29 6.65 5.03 -17.08
C LEU A 29 6.37 5.80 -18.38
N LYS A 30 5.52 6.84 -18.33
CA LYS A 30 5.22 7.70 -19.49
C LYS A 30 6.47 8.45 -19.99
N LYS A 31 7.35 8.90 -19.09
CA LYS A 31 8.63 9.52 -19.47
C LYS A 31 9.53 8.51 -20.17
N ALA A 32 9.74 7.33 -19.56
CA ALA A 32 10.60 6.29 -20.13
C ALA A 32 10.10 5.76 -21.48
N CYS A 33 8.77 5.67 -21.67
CA CYS A 33 8.16 5.20 -22.92
C CYS A 33 8.48 6.09 -24.13
N LYS A 34 8.76 7.39 -23.93
CA LYS A 34 9.10 8.33 -25.02
C LYS A 34 10.51 8.12 -25.58
N ASP A 35 11.42 7.60 -24.75
CA ASP A 35 12.85 7.54 -25.04
C ASP A 35 13.33 6.14 -25.48
N LYS A 36 12.41 5.24 -25.85
CA LYS A 36 12.73 3.83 -26.14
C LYS A 36 12.24 3.39 -27.52
N ASN A 37 13.17 2.86 -28.30
CA ASN A 37 12.91 2.34 -29.65
C ASN A 37 12.44 0.86 -29.66
N ASP A 38 12.66 0.12 -28.57
CA ASP A 38 12.26 -1.28 -28.46
C ASP A 38 10.72 -1.40 -28.39
N PRO A 39 10.05 -2.02 -29.38
CA PRO A 39 8.59 -2.11 -29.42
C PRO A 39 8.00 -2.95 -28.28
N THR A 40 8.72 -4.00 -27.86
CA THR A 40 8.30 -4.91 -26.79
C THR A 40 8.30 -4.19 -25.44
N LEU A 41 9.39 -3.48 -25.14
CA LEU A 41 9.53 -2.68 -23.93
C LEU A 41 8.52 -1.53 -23.91
N ARG A 42 8.26 -0.92 -25.07
CA ARG A 42 7.23 0.13 -25.21
C ARG A 42 5.83 -0.41 -24.89
N ASN A 43 5.50 -1.61 -25.39
CA ASN A 43 4.23 -2.27 -25.06
C ASN A 43 4.12 -2.55 -23.56
N LEU A 44 5.18 -3.05 -22.92
CA LEU A 44 5.20 -3.27 -21.46
C LEU A 44 4.95 -1.96 -20.68
N TYR A 45 5.60 -0.86 -21.06
CA TYR A 45 5.35 0.45 -20.42
C TYR A 45 3.91 0.94 -20.61
N GLN A 46 3.33 0.73 -21.79
CA GLN A 46 1.94 1.09 -22.07
C GLN A 46 0.96 0.25 -21.24
N GLN A 47 1.15 -1.06 -21.19
CA GLN A 47 0.34 -1.98 -20.38
C GLN A 47 0.41 -1.61 -18.89
N ALA A 48 1.62 -1.39 -18.36
CA ALA A 48 1.81 -0.98 -16.96
C ALA A 48 1.14 0.38 -16.67
N THR A 49 1.27 1.35 -17.58
CA THR A 49 0.62 2.66 -17.45
C THR A 49 -0.89 2.53 -17.40
N THR A 50 -1.49 1.73 -18.29
CA THR A 50 -2.94 1.48 -18.32
C THR A 50 -3.42 0.79 -17.04
N GLY A 51 -2.70 -0.25 -16.59
CA GLY A 51 -3.02 -0.96 -15.35
C GLY A 51 -3.00 -0.04 -14.12
N LEU A 52 -1.92 0.73 -13.94
CA LEU A 52 -1.82 1.68 -12.82
C LEU A 52 -2.88 2.80 -12.91
N THR A 53 -3.23 3.24 -14.13
CA THR A 53 -4.30 4.25 -14.30
C THR A 53 -5.66 3.70 -13.84
N LYS A 54 -5.96 2.44 -14.17
CA LYS A 54 -7.19 1.78 -13.72
C LYS A 54 -7.22 1.66 -12.20
N ASN A 55 -6.13 1.20 -11.58
CA ASN A 55 -6.01 1.12 -10.13
C ASN A 55 -6.25 2.48 -9.45
N LEU A 56 -5.71 3.57 -10.01
CA LEU A 56 -5.96 4.92 -9.50
C LEU A 56 -7.45 5.29 -9.56
N GLN A 57 -8.13 5.00 -10.67
CA GLN A 57 -9.56 5.30 -10.81
C GLN A 57 -10.40 4.55 -9.76
N GLU A 58 -10.06 3.28 -9.49
CA GLU A 58 -10.70 2.48 -8.44
C GLU A 58 -10.44 3.06 -7.04
N LEU A 59 -9.20 3.48 -6.74
CA LEU A 59 -8.85 4.10 -5.45
C LEU A 59 -9.52 5.47 -5.25
N LEU A 60 -9.59 6.29 -6.29
CA LEU A 60 -10.19 7.63 -6.24
C LEU A 60 -11.69 7.59 -5.91
N ALA A 61 -12.39 6.50 -6.24
CA ALA A 61 -13.80 6.32 -5.90
C ALA A 61 -14.06 6.35 -4.37
N PHE A 62 -13.05 6.07 -3.55
CA PHE A 62 -13.15 6.07 -2.10
C PHE A 62 -12.84 7.42 -1.43
N TYR A 63 -12.34 8.42 -2.18
CA TYR A 63 -11.99 9.73 -1.62
C TYR A 63 -13.17 10.44 -0.92
N PRO A 64 -14.41 10.39 -1.43
CA PRO A 64 -15.57 10.96 -0.74
C PRO A 64 -15.86 10.32 0.64
N MET A 65 -15.30 9.14 0.92
CA MET A 65 -15.44 8.45 2.21
C MET A 65 -14.34 8.81 3.21
N ALA A 66 -13.40 9.70 2.87
CA ALA A 66 -12.38 10.14 3.81
C ALA A 66 -13.02 10.91 4.99
N PRO A 67 -12.62 10.65 6.25
CA PRO A 67 -13.15 11.35 7.40
C PRO A 67 -12.76 12.84 7.36
N VAL A 68 -13.69 13.70 7.78
CA VAL A 68 -13.44 15.14 7.96
C VAL A 68 -13.03 15.37 9.42
N PRO A 69 -11.95 16.13 9.71
CA PRO A 69 -11.59 16.43 11.08
C PRO A 69 -12.73 17.21 11.77
N MET A 70 -13.35 16.61 12.78
CA MET A 70 -14.08 17.38 13.80
C MET A 70 -13.10 17.73 14.93
N GLU A 71 -13.31 18.87 15.58
CA GLU A 71 -12.48 19.29 16.71
C GLU A 71 -12.60 18.29 17.87
N ASP A 72 -11.62 17.39 17.99
CA ASP A 72 -11.55 16.47 19.12
C ASP A 72 -10.55 16.97 20.17
N HIS A 73 -11.11 17.41 21.30
CA HIS A 73 -10.41 17.77 22.52
C HIS A 73 -10.21 16.56 23.43
N TYR A 74 -9.45 15.53 23.04
CA TYR A 74 -8.97 14.53 23.99
C TYR A 74 -7.56 14.03 23.64
N ARG A 75 -6.57 14.43 24.47
CA ARG A 75 -5.24 13.82 24.50
C ARG A 75 -5.31 12.47 25.20
N ASN A 76 -5.73 11.43 24.48
CA ASN A 76 -5.51 10.04 24.87
C ASN A 76 -4.33 9.51 24.06
N GLU A 77 -3.37 8.84 24.71
CA GLU A 77 -2.21 8.23 24.03
C GLU A 77 -2.54 6.86 23.39
N LEU A 78 -3.69 6.26 23.72
CA LEU A 78 -4.09 4.96 23.19
C LEU A 78 -4.08 4.91 21.63
N PRO A 79 -4.61 5.91 20.89
CA PRO A 79 -4.53 5.93 19.43
C PRO A 79 -3.09 6.01 18.91
N PHE A 80 -2.18 6.63 19.67
CA PHE A 80 -0.76 6.69 19.31
C PHE A 80 -0.13 5.30 19.40
N TYR A 81 -0.28 4.57 20.51
CA TYR A 81 0.28 3.23 20.67
C TYR A 81 -0.35 2.20 19.71
N ALA A 82 -1.66 2.28 19.48
CA ALA A 82 -2.34 1.45 18.49
C ALA A 82 -1.83 1.73 17.07
N GLY A 83 -1.66 3.01 16.72
CA GLY A 83 -1.10 3.43 15.45
C GLY A 83 0.35 2.97 15.23
N ASP A 84 1.17 2.99 16.28
CA ASP A 84 2.56 2.52 16.23
C ASP A 84 2.64 1.00 15.98
N LEU A 85 1.84 0.20 16.69
CA LEU A 85 1.73 -1.25 16.45
C LEU A 85 1.25 -1.57 15.04
N LEU A 86 0.22 -0.85 14.58
CA LEU A 86 -0.31 -1.00 13.22
C LEU A 86 0.77 -0.69 12.17
N ALA A 87 1.52 0.39 12.36
CA ALA A 87 2.61 0.78 11.47
C ALA A 87 3.76 -0.24 11.45
N LEU A 88 4.13 -0.78 12.62
CA LEU A 88 5.16 -1.81 12.76
C LEU A 88 4.82 -3.05 11.94
N PHE A 89 3.62 -3.62 12.16
CA PHE A 89 3.25 -4.87 11.48
C PHE A 89 2.99 -4.66 9.98
N LYS A 90 2.43 -3.52 9.58
CA LYS A 90 2.29 -3.16 8.17
C LYS A 90 3.63 -3.09 7.45
N THR A 91 4.62 -2.47 8.09
CA THR A 91 5.99 -2.40 7.57
C THR A 91 6.64 -3.77 7.55
N GLY A 92 6.39 -4.61 8.56
CA GLY A 92 6.82 -6.01 8.61
C GLY A 92 6.32 -6.82 7.42
N VAL A 93 5.03 -6.74 7.08
CA VAL A 93 4.45 -7.41 5.89
C VAL A 93 5.22 -7.04 4.62
N ARG A 94 5.44 -5.74 4.39
CA ARG A 94 6.20 -5.24 3.24
C ARG A 94 7.63 -5.78 3.23
N ASN A 95 8.33 -5.71 4.35
CA ASN A 95 9.74 -6.09 4.44
C ASN A 95 9.93 -7.59 4.22
N TYR A 96 9.06 -8.44 4.78
CA TYR A 96 9.13 -9.88 4.54
C TYR A 96 8.81 -10.25 3.09
N ALA A 97 7.83 -9.59 2.46
CA ALA A 97 7.54 -9.81 1.04
C ALA A 97 8.77 -9.50 0.17
N ILE A 98 9.47 -8.39 0.44
CA ILE A 98 10.72 -8.03 -0.26
C ILE A 98 11.80 -9.09 -0.01
N ALA A 99 12.08 -9.42 1.26
CA ALA A 99 13.13 -10.38 1.62
C ALA A 99 12.90 -11.79 1.00
N ILE A 100 11.64 -12.22 0.85
CA ILE A 100 11.29 -13.48 0.17
C ILE A 100 11.68 -13.46 -1.31
N THR A 101 11.60 -12.31 -1.98
CA THR A 101 12.01 -12.17 -3.38
C THR A 101 13.52 -12.12 -3.57
N GLU A 102 14.26 -11.66 -2.57
CA GLU A 102 15.73 -11.51 -2.61
C GLU A 102 16.50 -12.75 -2.13
N THR A 103 15.87 -13.65 -1.36
CA THR A 103 16.56 -14.81 -0.80
C THR A 103 16.76 -15.96 -1.80
N ALA A 104 18.00 -16.39 -2.03
CA ALA A 104 18.29 -17.57 -2.86
C ALA A 104 18.20 -18.91 -2.09
N THR A 105 18.28 -18.87 -0.75
CA THR A 105 18.35 -20.09 0.08
C THR A 105 16.94 -20.63 0.37
N PRO A 106 16.59 -21.86 -0.08
CA PRO A 106 15.23 -22.39 0.09
C PRO A 106 14.77 -22.51 1.55
N ALA A 107 15.67 -22.96 2.45
CA ALA A 107 15.37 -23.05 3.87
C ALA A 107 15.04 -21.68 4.48
N LEU A 108 15.82 -20.65 4.15
CA LEU A 108 15.56 -19.27 4.59
C LEU A 108 14.25 -18.73 3.99
N ARG A 109 13.96 -19.01 2.72
CA ARG A 109 12.70 -18.63 2.08
C ARG A 109 11.48 -19.19 2.82
N ASN A 110 11.55 -20.44 3.27
CA ASN A 110 10.47 -21.07 4.03
C ASN A 110 10.26 -20.40 5.39
N VAL A 111 11.35 -20.04 6.08
CA VAL A 111 11.29 -19.28 7.35
C VAL A 111 10.67 -17.90 7.12
N LEU A 112 11.09 -17.16 6.10
CA LEU A 112 10.55 -15.84 5.80
C LEU A 112 9.07 -15.88 5.41
N LYS A 113 8.63 -16.91 4.68
CA LYS A 113 7.19 -17.13 4.40
C LYS A 113 6.39 -17.34 5.69
N LYS A 114 6.90 -18.15 6.62
CA LYS A 114 6.27 -18.34 7.94
C LYS A 114 6.19 -17.02 8.71
N HIS A 115 7.26 -16.22 8.70
CA HIS A 115 7.26 -14.91 9.34
C HIS A 115 6.25 -13.94 8.70
N LEU A 116 6.14 -13.96 7.36
CA LEU A 116 5.14 -13.19 6.64
C LEU A 116 3.71 -13.56 7.07
N SER A 117 3.39 -14.86 7.14
CA SER A 117 2.08 -15.32 7.63
C SER A 117 1.81 -14.84 9.05
N ASN A 118 2.76 -15.01 9.97
CA ASN A 118 2.61 -14.58 11.35
C ASN A 118 2.34 -13.06 11.48
N VAL A 119 3.05 -12.23 10.69
CA VAL A 119 2.84 -10.78 10.76
C VAL A 119 1.52 -10.36 10.12
N ILE A 120 1.02 -11.07 9.11
CA ILE A 120 -0.31 -10.84 8.54
C ILE A 120 -1.38 -11.14 9.61
N ASP A 121 -1.27 -12.29 10.27
CA ASP A 121 -2.22 -12.69 11.33
C ASP A 121 -2.18 -11.71 12.50
N THR A 122 -0.98 -11.25 12.89
CA THR A 122 -0.83 -10.27 13.97
C THR A 122 -1.38 -8.90 13.58
N HIS A 123 -1.12 -8.43 12.35
CA HIS A 123 -1.68 -7.18 11.84
C HIS A 123 -3.21 -7.20 11.83
N ALA A 124 -3.84 -8.35 11.57
CA ALA A 124 -5.30 -8.47 11.59
C ALA A 124 -5.91 -8.40 13.01
N ALA A 125 -5.11 -8.60 14.06
CA ALA A 125 -5.53 -8.55 15.45
C ALA A 125 -5.30 -7.18 16.13
N VAL A 126 -4.61 -6.26 15.45
CA VAL A 126 -4.40 -4.85 15.87
C VAL A 126 -5.51 -3.97 15.32
#